data_AF-T0SZE7-F1
#
_entry.id   AF-T0SZE7-F1
#
_cell.length_a   1.000
_cell.length_b   1.000
_cell.length_c   1.000
_cell.angle_alpha   90.00
_cell.angle_beta   90.00
_cell.angle_gamma   90.00
#
_symmetry.space_group_name_H-M   'P 1'
#
loop_
_entity.id
_entity.type
_entity.pdbx_description
1 polymer ?
#
loop_
_entity_poly.entity_id
_entity_poly.type
_entity_poly.pdbx_seq_one_letter_code
_entity_poly.pdbx_strand_id
1 'polypeptide(L)'
;MVHSIDRFKVAKMINDKLLSEDRTLDILIQVNTSNEDSKYGCHPLEAKKLVKEISALSQLRIKGLMTIGKLGGTIEETQDCFKTLQDIAKDIKLENIPNVSMDELSMGMTSDYKMAIEYGSTIVRVGQAIFGKRNLPDSHYWPEEKN
;
A
#
# COMPACT_ATOMS: atom_id res chain seq x y z
N MET A 1 2.16 2.42 -12.22
CA MET A 1 1.47 2.70 -10.96
C MET A 1 2.47 2.61 -9.81
N VAL A 2 2.38 3.48 -8.80
CA VAL A 2 3.22 3.41 -7.58
C VAL A 2 2.35 3.01 -6.40
N HIS A 3 2.75 1.97 -5.66
CA HIS A 3 1.92 1.37 -4.62
C HIS A 3 2.23 1.86 -3.21
N SER A 4 3.35 2.56 -3.04
CA SER A 4 4.00 2.81 -1.75
C SER A 4 3.92 4.28 -1.32
N ILE A 5 2.85 5.00 -1.68
CA ILE A 5 2.68 6.40 -1.28
C ILE A 5 2.12 6.43 0.14
N ASP A 6 2.92 6.88 1.10
CA ASP A 6 2.55 6.89 2.54
C ASP A 6 2.50 8.30 3.16
N ARG A 7 2.94 9.34 2.44
CA ARG A 7 3.00 10.70 2.95
C ARG A 7 2.89 11.76 1.85
N PHE A 8 2.25 12.88 2.18
CA PHE A 8 1.97 13.96 1.24
C PHE A 8 3.23 14.53 0.59
N LYS A 9 4.33 14.68 1.35
CA LYS A 9 5.59 15.21 0.83
C LYS A 9 6.11 14.43 -0.39
N VAL A 10 6.03 13.09 -0.35
CA VAL A 10 6.46 12.23 -1.47
C VAL A 10 5.52 12.38 -2.65
N ALA A 11 4.21 12.34 -2.41
CA ALA A 11 3.21 12.56 -3.45
C ALA A 11 3.40 13.91 -4.15
N LYS A 12 3.61 14.98 -3.38
CA LYS A 12 3.86 16.32 -3.94
C LYS A 12 5.10 16.36 -4.83
N MET A 13 6.22 15.78 -4.38
CA MET A 13 7.45 15.73 -5.19
C MET A 13 7.24 15.00 -6.52
N ILE A 14 6.51 13.88 -6.50
CA ILE A 14 6.17 13.13 -7.71
C ILE A 14 5.27 13.97 -8.63
N ASN A 15 4.23 14.61 -8.07
CA ASN A 15 3.33 15.48 -8.82
C ASN A 15 4.07 16.64 -9.50
N ASP A 16 4.96 17.34 -8.77
CA ASP A 16 5.72 18.47 -9.32
C ASP A 16 6.62 18.02 -10.49
N LYS A 17 7.22 16.83 -10.39
CA LYS A 17 8.02 16.25 -11.48
C LYS A 17 7.15 15.89 -12.69
N LEU A 18 6.00 15.27 -12.44
CA LEU A 18 5.05 14.89 -13.48
C LEU A 18 4.42 16.09 -14.20
N LEU A 19 4.20 17.20 -13.49
CA LEU A 19 3.75 18.47 -14.08
C LEU A 19 4.74 18.97 -15.14
N SER A 20 6.04 18.87 -14.88
CA SER A 20 7.07 19.27 -15.86
C SER A 20 7.13 18.40 -17.11
N GLU A 21 6.55 17.20 -17.05
CA GLU A 21 6.55 16.22 -18.14
C GLU A 21 5.18 16.08 -18.82
N ASP A 22 4.15 16.80 -18.35
CA ASP A 22 2.75 16.66 -18.79
C ASP A 22 2.25 15.20 -18.75
N ARG A 23 2.51 14.51 -17.63
CA ARG A 23 2.19 13.09 -17.44
C ARG A 23 1.39 12.88 -16.17
N THR A 24 0.47 11.92 -16.22
CA THR A 24 -0.27 11.47 -15.02
C THR A 24 0.22 10.10 -14.53
N LEU A 25 0.01 9.81 -13.25
CA LEU A 25 0.39 8.55 -12.62
C LEU A 25 -0.70 8.01 -11.70
N ASP A 26 -1.06 6.75 -11.92
CA ASP A 26 -1.88 6.01 -10.97
C ASP A 26 -1.06 5.64 -9.73
N ILE A 27 -1.67 5.80 -8.56
CA ILE A 27 -1.05 5.51 -7.27
C ILE A 27 -2.00 4.75 -6.34
N LEU A 28 -1.42 4.02 -5.40
CA LEU A 28 -2.10 3.50 -4.23
C LEU A 28 -1.51 4.14 -2.96
N ILE A 29 -2.35 4.32 -1.96
CA ILE A 29 -1.91 4.78 -0.64
C ILE A 29 -1.53 3.58 0.22
N GLN A 30 -0.30 3.57 0.71
CA GLN A 30 0.19 2.54 1.60
C GLN A 30 -0.22 2.85 3.04
N VAL A 31 -1.00 1.94 3.62
CA VAL A 31 -1.51 2.01 4.99
C VAL A 31 -0.81 0.96 5.83
N ASN A 32 -0.28 1.35 6.99
CA ASN A 32 0.28 0.40 7.95
C ASN A 32 -0.86 -0.20 8.80
N THR A 33 -1.42 -1.33 8.38
CA THR A 33 -2.47 -2.03 9.14
C THR A 33 -1.91 -2.99 10.18
N SER A 34 -0.59 -3.21 10.20
CA SER A 34 0.09 -4.10 11.14
C SER A 34 0.35 -3.48 12.51
N ASN A 35 0.20 -2.14 12.64
CA ASN A 35 0.56 -1.34 13.81
C ASN A 35 2.00 -1.54 14.30
N GLU A 36 2.89 -2.04 13.43
CA GLU A 36 4.32 -2.13 13.71
C GLU A 36 4.99 -0.79 13.38
N ASP A 37 5.56 -0.10 14.37
CA ASP A 37 6.27 1.19 14.18
C ASP A 37 7.44 1.09 13.18
N SER A 38 7.99 -0.12 13.01
CA SER A 38 9.07 -0.41 12.06
C SER A 38 8.61 -0.46 10.60
N LYS A 39 7.30 -0.44 10.32
CA LYS A 39 6.74 -0.60 8.97
C LYS A 39 6.33 0.73 8.35
N TYR A 40 6.65 0.85 7.07
CA TYR A 40 6.23 1.99 6.23
C TYR A 40 4.72 1.97 5.99
N GLY A 41 4.15 3.17 5.80
CA GLY A 41 2.71 3.37 5.59
C GLY A 41 2.14 4.43 6.52
N CYS A 42 1.10 5.11 6.08
CA CYS A 42 0.36 6.01 6.96
C CYS A 42 -0.44 5.21 7.99
N HIS A 43 -0.70 5.81 9.15
CA HIS A 43 -1.58 5.22 10.14
C HIS A 43 -2.99 5.04 9.57
N PRO A 44 -3.72 3.95 9.91
CA PRO A 44 -5.09 3.70 9.44
C PRO A 44 -6.04 4.90 9.58
N LEU A 45 -5.97 5.59 10.72
CA LEU A 45 -6.80 6.77 11.01
C LEU A 45 -6.45 8.00 10.15
N GLU A 46 -5.21 8.09 9.67
CA GLU A 46 -4.75 9.22 8.83
C GLU A 46 -4.96 8.96 7.33
N ALA A 47 -5.23 7.72 6.93
CA ALA A 47 -5.33 7.33 5.52
C ALA A 47 -6.36 8.17 4.74
N LYS A 48 -7.54 8.41 5.33
CA LYS A 48 -8.59 9.21 4.71
C LYS A 48 -8.16 10.67 4.51
N LYS A 49 -7.50 11.27 5.51
CA LYS A 49 -6.98 12.63 5.44
C LYS A 49 -5.91 12.74 4.35
N LEU A 50 -4.97 11.80 4.33
CA LEU A 50 -3.92 11.75 3.33
C LEU A 50 -4.48 11.63 1.90
N VAL A 51 -5.51 10.79 1.70
CA VAL A 51 -6.21 10.70 0.40
C VAL A 51 -6.78 12.05 -0.01
N LYS A 52 -7.47 12.76 0.89
CA LYS A 52 -8.05 14.10 0.60
C LYS A 52 -6.99 15.14 0.25
N GLU A 53 -5.85 15.12 0.94
CA GLU A 53 -4.74 16.01 0.62
C GLU A 53 -4.14 15.71 -0.75
N ILE A 54 -3.89 14.43 -1.05
CA ILE A 54 -3.27 13.99 -2.31
C ILE A 54 -4.23 14.14 -3.49
N SER A 55 -5.54 13.99 -3.31
CA SER A 55 -6.52 14.15 -4.40
C SER A 55 -6.53 15.55 -5.03
N ALA A 56 -6.01 16.55 -4.31
CA ALA A 56 -5.83 17.90 -4.83
C ALA A 56 -4.64 18.04 -5.81
N LEU A 57 -3.79 17.02 -5.93
CA LEU A 57 -2.64 17.00 -6.85
C LEU A 57 -3.09 16.51 -8.23
N SER A 58 -2.97 17.37 -9.25
CA SER A 58 -3.57 17.15 -10.57
C SER A 58 -2.95 16.02 -11.40
N GLN A 59 -1.70 15.64 -11.12
CA GLN A 59 -1.00 14.60 -11.90
C GLN A 59 -1.09 13.21 -11.27
N LEU A 60 -1.74 13.09 -10.11
CA LEU A 60 -1.88 11.82 -9.39
C LEU A 60 -3.33 11.37 -9.36
N ARG A 61 -3.54 10.10 -9.70
CA ARG A 61 -4.87 9.47 -9.66
C ARG A 61 -4.82 8.36 -8.62
N ILE A 62 -5.55 8.53 -7.53
CA ILE A 62 -5.61 7.50 -6.48
C ILE A 62 -6.56 6.41 -6.95
N LYS A 63 -6.07 5.17 -7.03
CA LYS A 63 -6.86 4.00 -7.49
C LYS A 63 -7.23 3.03 -6.39
N GLY A 64 -6.66 3.22 -5.21
CA GLY A 64 -6.95 2.35 -4.08
C GLY A 64 -5.89 2.40 -2.99
N LEU A 65 -5.81 1.32 -2.24
CA LEU A 65 -4.94 1.18 -1.08
C LEU A 65 -3.98 0.00 -1.22
N MET A 66 -2.92 0.06 -0.44
CA MET A 66 -1.92 -0.99 -0.32
C MET A 66 -1.61 -1.24 1.15
N THR A 67 -1.41 -2.50 1.53
CA THR A 67 -0.80 -2.82 2.81
C THR A 67 0.15 -3.99 2.70
N ILE A 68 1.05 -4.09 3.67
CA ILE A 68 1.89 -5.25 3.94
C ILE A 68 1.40 -5.82 5.27
N GLY A 69 0.93 -7.07 5.25
CA GLY A 69 0.50 -7.74 6.47
C GLY A 69 1.66 -7.94 7.45
N LYS A 70 1.33 -8.29 8.69
CA LYS A 70 2.31 -8.54 9.75
C LYS A 70 3.25 -9.69 9.36
N LEU A 71 4.56 -9.44 9.37
CA LEU A 71 5.54 -10.45 9.00
C LEU A 71 5.63 -11.51 10.10
N GLY A 72 5.31 -12.77 9.76
CA GLY A 72 5.31 -13.87 10.74
C GLY A 72 4.19 -13.76 11.78
N GLY A 73 3.16 -12.94 11.53
CA GLY A 73 1.96 -12.88 12.36
C GLY A 73 1.11 -14.14 12.24
N THR A 74 0.14 -14.28 13.14
CA THR A 74 -0.84 -15.37 13.05
C THR A 74 -1.81 -15.16 11.88
N ILE A 75 -2.61 -16.19 11.60
CA ILE A 75 -3.68 -16.11 10.59
C ILE A 75 -4.65 -14.97 10.96
N GLU A 76 -5.03 -14.88 12.23
CA GLU A 76 -5.97 -13.88 12.75
C GLU A 76 -5.40 -12.46 12.60
N GLU A 77 -4.13 -12.25 12.95
CA GLU A 77 -3.48 -10.94 12.79
C GLU A 77 -3.40 -10.50 11.31
N THR A 78 -3.20 -11.46 10.41
CA THR A 78 -3.17 -11.21 8.96
C THR A 78 -4.57 -10.87 8.44
N GLN A 79 -5.60 -11.58 8.91
CA GLN A 79 -7.00 -11.31 8.60
C GLN A 79 -7.41 -9.90 9.04
N ASP A 80 -7.03 -9.51 10.27
CA ASP A 80 -7.33 -8.18 10.80
C ASP A 80 -6.68 -7.06 9.98
N CYS A 81 -5.47 -7.29 9.48
CA CYS A 81 -4.80 -6.36 8.56
C CYS A 81 -5.61 -6.16 7.27
N PHE A 82 -6.01 -7.26 6.61
CA PHE A 82 -6.75 -7.20 5.34
C PHE A 82 -8.16 -6.61 5.53
N LYS A 83 -8.83 -6.97 6.62
CA LYS A 83 -10.14 -6.40 6.99
C LYS A 83 -10.04 -4.89 7.19
N THR A 84 -9.04 -4.45 7.96
CA THR A 84 -8.80 -3.01 8.22
C THR A 84 -8.60 -2.25 6.91
N LEU A 85 -7.79 -2.77 5.98
CA LEU A 85 -7.59 -2.12 4.68
C LEU A 85 -8.88 -2.04 3.87
N GLN A 86 -9.67 -3.12 3.85
CA GLN A 86 -10.94 -3.19 3.15
C GLN A 86 -11.94 -2.16 3.70
N ASP A 87 -12.05 -2.05 5.02
CA ASP A 87 -12.98 -1.13 5.68
C ASP A 87 -12.60 0.33 5.41
N ILE A 88 -11.31 0.67 5.46
CA ILE A 88 -10.81 2.01 5.08
C ILE A 88 -11.13 2.33 3.62
N ALA A 89 -10.95 1.38 2.70
CA ALA A 89 -11.25 1.59 1.28
C ALA A 89 -12.75 1.83 1.05
N LYS A 90 -13.62 1.08 1.72
CA LYS A 90 -15.08 1.30 1.68
C LYS A 90 -15.45 2.69 2.20
N ASP A 91 -14.90 3.08 3.34
CA ASP A 91 -15.15 4.39 3.95
C ASP A 91 -14.73 5.53 3.03
N ILE A 92 -13.57 5.42 2.39
CA ILE A 92 -13.09 6.44 1.46
C ILE A 92 -13.93 6.46 0.18
N LYS A 93 -14.37 5.30 -0.31
CA LYS A 93 -15.23 5.21 -1.50
C LYS A 93 -16.55 5.98 -1.31
N LEU A 94 -17.13 5.94 -0.11
CA LEU A 94 -18.36 6.66 0.21
C LEU A 94 -18.23 8.19 0.18
N GLU A 95 -17.01 8.72 0.34
CA GLU A 95 -16.76 10.17 0.33
C GLU A 95 -16.83 10.76 -1.08
N ASN A 96 -16.83 9.95 -2.14
CA ASN A 96 -16.91 10.38 -3.54
C ASN A 96 -15.92 11.51 -3.90
N ILE A 97 -14.68 11.37 -3.43
CA ILE A 97 -13.64 12.39 -3.61
C ILE A 97 -13.22 12.44 -5.10
N PRO A 98 -13.15 13.63 -5.73
CA PRO A 98 -12.66 13.77 -7.10
C PRO A 98 -11.25 13.17 -7.27
N ASN A 99 -10.97 12.57 -8.44
CA ASN A 99 -9.69 11.92 -8.77
C ASN A 99 -9.30 10.73 -7.88
N VAL A 100 -10.24 10.21 -7.10
CA VAL A 100 -10.06 9.03 -6.25
C VAL A 100 -11.02 7.94 -6.69
N SER A 101 -10.49 6.74 -6.90
CA SER A 101 -11.25 5.50 -6.87
C SER A 101 -10.64 4.54 -5.86
N MET A 102 -11.46 3.62 -5.38
CA MET A 102 -11.09 2.58 -4.42
C MET A 102 -11.41 1.22 -5.03
N ASP A 103 -10.87 1.02 -6.24
CA ASP A 103 -11.08 -0.19 -7.01
C ASP A 103 -9.94 -1.19 -6.78
N GLU A 104 -8.78 -0.72 -6.35
CA GLU A 104 -7.59 -1.54 -6.15
C GLU A 104 -7.26 -1.77 -4.66
N LEU A 105 -7.09 -3.03 -4.28
CA LEU A 105 -6.56 -3.44 -2.98
C LEU A 105 -5.32 -4.30 -3.18
N SER A 106 -4.16 -3.65 -3.03
CA SER A 106 -2.86 -4.29 -3.11
C SER A 106 -2.47 -4.88 -1.77
N MET A 107 -2.81 -6.15 -1.54
CA MET A 107 -2.52 -6.88 -0.30
C MET A 107 -2.34 -8.37 -0.61
N GLY A 108 -1.62 -9.09 0.25
CA GLY A 108 -1.25 -10.47 -0.02
C GLY A 108 0.08 -10.60 -0.77
N MET A 109 0.88 -11.55 -0.29
CA MET A 109 2.18 -11.98 -0.75
C MET A 109 2.20 -13.51 -0.85
N THR A 110 3.36 -14.10 -1.14
CA THR A 110 3.52 -15.54 -1.36
C THR A 110 2.82 -16.43 -0.32
N SER A 111 2.86 -16.06 0.97
CA SER A 111 2.34 -16.87 2.08
C SER A 111 0.84 -16.73 2.33
N ASP A 112 0.22 -15.62 1.93
CA ASP A 112 -1.12 -15.20 2.40
C ASP A 112 -2.03 -14.70 1.26
N TYR A 113 -1.60 -14.75 -0.01
CA TYR A 113 -2.38 -14.25 -1.14
C TYR A 113 -3.77 -14.89 -1.29
N LYS A 114 -3.93 -16.17 -0.93
CA LYS A 114 -5.24 -16.84 -0.99
C LYS A 114 -6.24 -16.18 -0.05
N MET A 115 -5.81 -15.91 1.17
CA MET A 115 -6.60 -15.19 2.17
C MET A 115 -6.83 -13.74 1.73
N ALA A 116 -5.82 -13.07 1.18
CA ALA A 116 -5.99 -11.71 0.66
C ALA A 116 -7.10 -11.63 -0.42
N ILE A 117 -7.21 -12.65 -1.29
CA ILE A 117 -8.28 -12.74 -2.29
C ILE A 117 -9.65 -12.86 -1.64
N GLU A 118 -9.80 -13.67 -0.59
CA GLU A 118 -11.06 -13.79 0.17
C GLU A 118 -11.49 -12.46 0.81
N TYR A 119 -10.52 -11.61 1.16
CA TYR A 119 -10.75 -10.25 1.66
C TYR A 119 -10.82 -9.18 0.56
N GLY A 120 -10.93 -9.58 -0.71
CA GLY A 120 -11.17 -8.67 -1.83
C GLY A 120 -9.91 -8.01 -2.40
N SER A 121 -8.74 -8.62 -2.21
CA SER A 121 -7.54 -8.16 -2.91
C SER A 121 -7.71 -8.23 -4.42
N THR A 122 -7.32 -7.15 -5.10
CA THR A 122 -7.26 -7.10 -6.57
C THR A 122 -5.83 -7.26 -7.09
N ILE A 123 -4.84 -6.98 -6.24
CA ILE A 123 -3.41 -7.12 -6.57
C ILE A 123 -2.69 -7.88 -5.46
N VAL A 124 -2.18 -9.06 -5.81
CA VAL A 124 -1.31 -9.87 -4.96
C VAL A 124 0.15 -9.77 -5.42
N ARG A 125 1.10 -9.80 -4.48
CA ARG A 125 2.53 -9.58 -4.74
C ARG A 125 3.33 -10.87 -4.49
N VAL A 126 3.36 -11.75 -5.49
CA VAL A 126 3.98 -13.07 -5.36
C VAL A 126 5.40 -13.05 -5.91
N GLY A 127 6.38 -13.37 -5.05
CA GLY A 127 7.80 -13.42 -5.41
C GLY A 127 8.32 -14.85 -5.38
N GLN A 128 8.61 -15.36 -4.17
CA GLN A 128 9.24 -16.65 -3.95
C GLN A 128 8.49 -17.84 -4.58
N ALA A 129 7.16 -17.83 -4.62
CA ALA A 129 6.42 -18.93 -5.27
C ALA A 129 6.56 -18.93 -6.80
N ILE A 130 6.94 -17.81 -7.42
CA ILE A 130 7.20 -17.72 -8.87
C ILE A 130 8.69 -17.95 -9.16
N PHE A 131 9.58 -17.29 -8.42
CA PHE A 131 11.02 -17.24 -8.74
C PHE A 131 11.89 -18.15 -7.87
N GLY A 132 11.32 -18.84 -6.89
CA GLY A 132 12.07 -19.64 -5.92
C GLY A 132 12.68 -18.79 -4.79
N LYS A 133 13.38 -19.47 -3.87
CA LYS A 133 14.12 -18.81 -2.78
C LYS A 133 15.36 -18.12 -3.33
N ARG A 134 15.78 -17.02 -2.69
CA ARG A 134 17.08 -16.41 -2.99
C ARG A 134 18.20 -17.39 -2.62
N ASN A 135 19.27 -17.37 -3.40
CA ASN A 135 20.44 -18.22 -3.17
C ASN A 135 21.23 -17.81 -1.92
N LEU A 136 21.10 -16.55 -1.51
CA LEU A 136 21.83 -15.96 -0.38
C LEU A 136 20.83 -15.43 0.66
N PRO A 137 21.19 -15.45 1.96
CA PRO A 137 20.32 -14.96 3.04
C PRO A 137 20.07 -13.45 2.93
N ASP A 138 19.01 -12.96 3.59
CA ASP A 138 18.65 -11.54 3.58
C ASP A 138 19.79 -10.63 4.02
N SER A 139 20.61 -11.08 4.98
CA SER A 139 21.80 -10.36 5.47
C SER A 139 22.86 -10.05 4.42
N HIS A 140 22.85 -10.75 3.27
CA HIS A 140 23.73 -10.44 2.15
C HIS A 140 23.27 -9.19 1.38
N TYR A 141 21.96 -8.97 1.28
CA TYR A 141 21.36 -7.88 0.51
C TYR A 141 21.00 -6.67 1.38
N TRP A 142 20.61 -6.92 2.63
CA TRP A 142 20.37 -5.94 3.68
C TRP A 142 21.33 -6.24 4.84
N PRO A 143 22.61 -5.85 4.75
CA PRO A 143 23.46 -5.87 5.92
C PRO A 143 22.84 -4.92 6.96
N GLU A 144 22.38 -5.45 8.08
CA GLU A 144 21.95 -4.61 9.20
C GLU A 144 23.18 -3.81 9.66
N GLU A 145 23.25 -2.53 9.28
CA GLU A 145 24.14 -1.61 9.96
C GLU A 145 23.68 -1.55 11.41
N LYS A 146 24.47 -2.14 12.30
CA LYS A 146 24.39 -1.90 13.74
C LYS A 146 24.70 -0.41 13.98
N ASN A 147 23.67 0.44 13.93
CA ASN A 147 23.69 1.76 14.53
C ASN A 147 22.85 1.74 15.80
#